data_AF-A0A7R9IT63-F1
#
_entry.id   AF-A0A7R9IT63-F1
#
_cell.length_a   1.000
_cell.length_b   1.000
_cell.length_c   1.000
_cell.angle_alpha   90.00
_cell.angle_beta   90.00
_cell.angle_gamma   90.00
#
_symmetry.space_group_name_H-M   'P 1'
#
loop_
_entity.id
_entity.type
_entity.pdbx_description
1 polymer ?
#
loop_
_entity_poly.entity_id
_entity_poly.type
_entity_poly.pdbx_seq_one_letter_code
_entity_poly.pdbx_strand_id
1 'polypeptide(L)'
;MLKTALMVAEKPSLAASLAQILSNGKSSSRKGLSGSCSVHEWKGLFQNETVNFKMTSVCGHVMSLDFIGKYNNWDRVDPVELFSCPTEKKEAVPKLKIPAFLAQEAKGCDYLVLWLDCDKEGENICFEVISAVQGTMRRSLTNLE
;
A
#
# COMPACT_ATOMS: atom_id res chain seq x y z
N MET A 1 -9.76 -23.42 -0.16
CA MET A 1 -8.63 -22.80 -0.89
C MET A 1 -7.64 -22.26 0.13
N LEU A 2 -6.34 -22.26 -0.18
CA LEU A 2 -5.35 -21.63 0.68
C LEU A 2 -5.63 -20.12 0.73
N LYS A 3 -5.77 -19.55 1.93
CA LYS A 3 -5.95 -18.11 2.11
C LYS A 3 -4.65 -17.37 1.81
N THR A 4 -4.75 -16.12 1.37
CA THR A 4 -3.60 -15.26 1.08
C THR A 4 -3.65 -13.99 1.93
N ALA A 5 -2.55 -13.66 2.57
CA ALA A 5 -2.39 -12.41 3.32
C ALA A 5 -1.41 -11.49 2.59
N LEU A 6 -1.90 -10.32 2.16
CA LEU A 6 -1.07 -9.24 1.67
C LEU A 6 -0.46 -8.50 2.86
N MET A 7 0.86 -8.36 2.87
CA MET A 7 1.61 -7.61 3.87
C MET A 7 2.29 -6.44 3.17
N VAL A 8 2.15 -5.22 3.70
CA VAL A 8 2.68 -4.01 3.05
C VAL A 8 3.55 -3.24 4.03
N ALA A 9 4.82 -3.04 3.70
CA ALA A 9 5.77 -2.21 4.46
C ALA A 9 5.99 -0.84 3.81
N GLU A 10 6.64 0.08 4.52
CA GLU A 10 6.84 1.45 4.04
C GLU A 10 7.89 1.58 2.93
N LYS A 11 8.94 0.75 2.98
CA LYS A 11 10.09 0.84 2.08
C LYS A 11 10.47 -0.54 1.53
N PRO A 12 11.03 -0.62 0.31
CA PRO A 12 11.42 -1.90 -0.29
C PRO A 12 12.44 -2.69 0.54
N SER A 13 13.40 -1.99 1.17
CA SER A 13 14.39 -2.61 2.06
C SER A 13 13.75 -3.25 3.29
N LEU A 14 12.76 -2.59 3.89
CA LEU A 14 12.03 -3.10 5.06
C LEU A 14 11.22 -4.35 4.70
N ALA A 15 10.50 -4.34 3.56
CA ALA A 15 9.77 -5.51 3.09
C ALA A 15 10.69 -6.72 2.88
N ALA A 16 11.86 -6.52 2.28
CA ALA A 16 12.83 -7.59 2.07
C ALA A 16 13.36 -8.17 3.40
N SER A 17 13.73 -7.30 4.35
CA SER A 17 14.20 -7.73 5.67
C SER A 17 13.12 -8.47 6.47
N LEU A 18 11.90 -7.95 6.50
CA LEU A 18 10.76 -8.59 7.18
C LEU A 18 10.43 -9.95 6.56
N ALA A 19 10.39 -10.04 5.23
CA ALA A 19 10.14 -11.32 4.54
C ALA A 19 11.23 -12.35 4.87
N GLN A 20 12.50 -11.94 4.94
CA GLN A 20 13.60 -12.85 5.27
C GLN A 20 13.50 -13.37 6.71
N ILE A 21 13.18 -12.50 7.67
CA ILE A 21 13.01 -12.86 9.08
C ILE A 21 11.80 -13.79 9.25
N LEU A 22 10.63 -13.37 8.77
CA LEU A 22 9.36 -14.07 8.99
C LEU A 22 9.27 -15.40 8.23
N SER A 23 9.97 -15.53 7.10
CA SER A 23 10.04 -16.79 6.35
C SER A 23 11.17 -17.71 6.81
N ASN A 24 12.02 -17.28 7.76
CA ASN A 24 13.26 -17.96 8.13
C ASN A 24 14.13 -18.30 6.90
N GLY A 25 14.27 -17.31 6.00
CA GLY A 25 15.03 -17.42 4.76
C GLY A 25 14.37 -18.23 3.63
N LYS A 26 13.10 -18.63 3.76
CA LYS A 26 12.40 -19.49 2.78
C LYS A 26 11.53 -18.72 1.78
N SER A 27 11.50 -17.39 1.84
CA SER A 27 10.72 -16.57 0.91
C SER A 27 11.26 -16.63 -0.51
N SER A 28 10.37 -16.78 -1.49
CA SER A 28 10.68 -16.56 -2.91
C SER A 28 10.34 -15.13 -3.29
N SER A 29 11.16 -14.50 -4.14
CA SER A 29 11.00 -13.09 -4.50
C SER A 29 10.78 -12.94 -6.01
N ARG A 30 9.85 -12.07 -6.40
CA ARG A 30 9.61 -11.67 -7.79
C ARG A 30 9.47 -10.16 -7.91
N LYS A 31 9.72 -9.63 -9.10
CA LYS A 31 9.45 -8.21 -9.39
C LYS A 31 7.95 -7.99 -9.59
N GLY A 32 7.44 -6.87 -9.09
CA GLY A 32 6.10 -6.38 -9.39
C GLY A 32 5.97 -5.89 -10.84
N LEU A 33 4.73 -5.72 -11.31
CA LEU A 33 4.42 -5.44 -12.72
C LEU A 33 5.09 -4.19 -13.30
N SER A 34 5.32 -3.16 -12.48
CA SER A 34 5.95 -1.89 -12.90
C SER A 34 7.43 -1.80 -12.52
N GLY A 35 8.02 -2.86 -11.96
CA GLY A 35 9.40 -2.83 -11.44
C GLY A 35 9.60 -1.88 -10.26
N SER A 36 8.52 -1.29 -9.72
CA SER A 36 8.54 -0.33 -8.61
C SER A 36 8.91 -0.98 -7.28
N CYS A 37 8.32 -2.15 -6.99
CA CYS A 37 8.54 -2.91 -5.76
C CYS A 37 8.64 -4.41 -6.05
N SER A 38 9.35 -5.11 -5.17
CA SER A 38 9.41 -6.58 -5.18
C SER A 38 8.25 -7.15 -4.36
N VAL A 39 7.90 -8.40 -4.65
CA VAL A 39 6.94 -9.19 -3.89
C VAL A 39 7.65 -10.43 -3.38
N HIS A 40 7.56 -10.67 -2.09
CA HIS A 40 8.17 -11.78 -1.38
C HIS A 40 7.09 -12.72 -0.85
N GLU A 41 7.14 -13.99 -1.23
CA GLU A 41 6.07 -14.96 -1.01
C GLU A 41 6.57 -16.18 -0.23
N TRP A 42 5.82 -16.61 0.78
CA TRP A 42 6.07 -17.84 1.53
C TRP A 42 4.78 -18.38 2.15
N LYS A 43 4.81 -19.64 2.57
CA LYS A 43 3.71 -20.24 3.35
C LYS A 43 4.06 -20.20 4.83
N GLY A 44 3.08 -19.85 5.67
CA GLY A 44 3.22 -19.86 7.11
C GLY A 44 1.89 -20.03 7.82
N LEU A 45 1.92 -19.97 9.15
CA LEU A 45 0.72 -20.02 9.97
C LEU A 45 0.24 -18.60 10.30
N PHE A 46 -1.07 -18.37 10.16
CA PHE A 46 -1.73 -17.14 10.56
C PHE A 46 -3.10 -17.49 11.12
N GLN A 47 -3.43 -17.05 12.34
CA GLN A 47 -4.69 -17.38 13.01
C GLN A 47 -5.03 -18.89 13.00
N ASN A 48 -4.02 -19.74 13.30
CA ASN A 48 -4.11 -21.21 13.28
C ASN A 48 -4.42 -21.85 11.92
N GLU A 49 -4.34 -21.10 10.83
CA GLU A 49 -4.52 -21.61 9.47
C GLU A 49 -3.22 -21.46 8.67
N THR A 50 -3.01 -22.36 7.70
CA THR A 50 -1.94 -22.17 6.72
C THR A 50 -2.35 -21.08 5.74
N VAL A 51 -1.51 -20.06 5.59
CA VAL A 51 -1.74 -18.90 4.72
C VAL A 51 -0.53 -18.71 3.81
N ASN A 52 -0.81 -18.30 2.57
CA ASN A 52 0.22 -17.79 1.67
C ASN A 52 0.46 -16.30 2.00
N PHE A 53 1.60 -15.99 2.58
CA PHE A 53 2.02 -14.63 2.82
C PHE A 53 2.61 -14.02 1.55
N LYS A 54 2.27 -12.76 1.33
CA LYS A 54 2.71 -11.96 0.20
C LYS A 54 3.14 -10.60 0.71
N MET A 55 4.43 -10.43 0.97
CA MET A 55 5.02 -9.20 1.46
C MET A 55 5.45 -8.32 0.29
N THR A 56 5.08 -7.05 0.33
CA THR A 56 5.58 -6.02 -0.57
C THR A 56 5.71 -4.71 0.19
N SER A 57 5.99 -3.61 -0.50
CA SER A 57 6.10 -2.29 0.11
C SER A 57 5.45 -1.21 -0.75
N VAL A 58 5.32 -0.04 -0.15
CA VAL A 58 5.29 1.23 -0.87
C VAL A 58 6.73 1.74 -1.06
N CYS A 59 6.88 2.96 -1.60
CA CYS A 59 8.17 3.63 -1.77
C CYS A 59 8.19 4.96 -1.01
N GLY A 60 7.88 4.93 0.30
CA GLY A 60 7.53 6.11 1.08
C GLY A 60 6.07 6.53 0.84
N HIS A 61 5.80 7.84 0.82
CA HIS A 61 4.44 8.35 0.59
C HIS A 61 3.82 7.80 -0.70
N VAL A 62 2.58 7.31 -0.61
CA VAL A 62 1.81 6.86 -1.78
C VAL A 62 1.19 8.08 -2.46
N MET A 63 0.65 8.99 -1.66
CA MET A 63 0.02 10.23 -2.14
C MET A 63 0.75 11.47 -1.62
N SER A 64 0.67 12.56 -2.38
CA SER A 64 1.00 13.92 -1.95
C SER A 64 -0.27 14.76 -1.90
N LEU A 65 -0.30 15.75 -1.00
CA LEU A 65 -1.36 16.75 -0.96
C LEU A 65 -0.96 17.91 -1.87
N ASP A 66 -1.88 18.36 -2.72
CA ASP A 66 -1.67 19.45 -3.65
C ASP A 66 -2.94 20.30 -3.77
N PHE A 67 -2.84 21.52 -4.28
CA PHE A 67 -4.04 22.27 -4.63
C PHE A 67 -4.60 21.80 -5.97
N ILE A 68 -5.90 22.02 -6.17
CA ILE A 68 -6.52 21.80 -7.47
C ILE A 68 -5.85 22.73 -8.49
N GLY A 69 -5.55 22.22 -9.69
CA GLY A 69 -4.65 22.86 -10.66
C GLY A 69 -4.86 24.36 -10.95
N LYS A 70 -6.08 24.91 -10.79
CA LYS A 70 -6.33 26.35 -10.90
C LYS A 70 -5.60 27.19 -9.83
N TYR A 71 -5.26 26.59 -8.69
CA TYR A 71 -4.57 27.21 -7.57
C TYR A 71 -3.04 26.97 -7.56
N ASN A 72 -2.52 26.17 -8.49
CA ASN A 72 -1.09 25.83 -8.57
C ASN A 72 -0.25 26.83 -9.40
N ASN A 73 -0.81 27.99 -9.73
CA ASN A 73 -0.11 29.04 -10.45
C ASN A 73 0.04 30.27 -9.57
N TRP A 74 1.27 30.50 -9.11
CA TRP A 74 1.65 31.63 -8.24
C TRP A 74 1.30 33.00 -8.81
N ASP A 75 1.28 33.15 -10.14
CA ASP A 75 0.97 34.42 -10.81
C ASP A 75 -0.53 34.68 -10.97
N ARG A 76 -1.38 33.69 -10.67
CA ARG A 76 -2.83 33.74 -10.96
C ARG A 76 -3.72 33.55 -9.74
N VAL A 77 -3.13 33.47 -8.55
CA VAL A 77 -3.83 33.13 -7.31
C VAL A 77 -3.45 34.14 -6.24
N ASP A 78 -4.45 34.78 -5.64
CA ASP A 78 -4.22 35.54 -4.41
C ASP A 78 -3.84 34.56 -3.28
N PRO A 79 -2.68 34.72 -2.62
CA PRO A 79 -2.26 33.83 -1.55
C PRO A 79 -3.30 33.66 -0.42
N VAL A 80 -4.18 34.64 -0.21
CA VAL A 80 -5.26 34.53 0.78
C VAL A 80 -6.26 33.43 0.43
N GLU A 81 -6.49 33.16 -0.86
CA GLU A 81 -7.40 32.09 -1.30
C GLU A 81 -6.91 30.71 -0.87
N LEU A 82 -5.59 30.52 -0.69
CA LEU A 82 -4.99 29.24 -0.30
C LEU A 82 -5.41 28.75 1.10
N PHE A 83 -5.92 29.64 1.95
CA PHE A 83 -6.46 29.26 3.27
C PHE A 83 -7.83 28.57 3.21
N SER A 84 -8.55 28.71 2.09
CA SER A 84 -9.94 28.24 1.96
C SER A 84 -10.19 27.38 0.72
N CYS A 85 -9.21 27.29 -0.17
CA CYS A 85 -9.35 26.53 -1.39
C CYS A 85 -9.32 25.00 -1.13
N PRO A 86 -10.01 24.21 -1.96
CA PRO A 86 -9.97 22.76 -1.87
C PRO A 86 -8.59 22.20 -2.23
N THR A 87 -8.18 21.15 -1.52
CA THR A 87 -6.98 20.35 -1.79
C THR A 87 -7.35 19.00 -2.41
N GLU A 88 -6.41 18.40 -3.14
CA GLU A 88 -6.53 17.05 -3.68
C GLU A 88 -5.32 16.18 -3.31
N LYS A 89 -5.55 14.88 -3.19
CA LYS A 89 -4.47 13.89 -3.08
C LYS A 89 -4.08 13.44 -4.48
N LYS A 90 -2.80 13.58 -4.84
CA LYS A 90 -2.20 13.08 -6.08
C LYS A 90 -1.19 11.97 -5.78
N GLU A 91 -0.89 11.10 -6.75
CA GLU A 91 0.20 10.14 -6.56
C GLU A 91 1.52 10.89 -6.35
N ALA A 92 2.26 10.55 -5.29
CA ALA A 92 3.53 11.21 -4.97
C ALA A 92 4.56 11.00 -6.09
N VAL A 93 4.57 9.80 -6.68
CA VAL A 93 5.41 9.46 -7.84
C VAL A 93 4.57 8.72 -8.88
N PRO A 94 3.86 9.44 -9.78
CA PRO A 94 2.92 8.83 -10.73
C PRO A 94 3.53 7.78 -11.67
N LYS A 95 4.84 7.83 -11.89
CA LYS A 95 5.58 6.86 -12.70
C LYS A 95 5.61 5.46 -12.06
N LEU A 96 5.56 5.38 -10.73
CA LEU A 96 5.63 4.11 -10.00
C LEU A 96 4.27 3.38 -9.96
N LYS A 97 3.16 4.11 -10.11
CA LYS A 97 1.79 3.59 -10.10
C LYS A 97 1.52 2.70 -8.87
N ILE A 98 1.96 3.14 -7.70
CA ILE A 98 1.89 2.36 -6.46
C ILE A 98 0.44 1.94 -6.13
N PRO A 99 -0.58 2.80 -6.23
CA PRO A 99 -1.97 2.38 -5.98
C PRO A 99 -2.42 1.24 -6.90
N ALA A 100 -2.12 1.33 -8.21
CA ALA A 100 -2.47 0.29 -9.17
C ALA A 100 -1.71 -1.02 -8.91
N PHE A 101 -0.43 -0.93 -8.55
CA PHE A 101 0.38 -2.08 -8.15
C PHE A 101 -0.21 -2.78 -6.92
N LEU A 102 -0.51 -2.03 -5.85
CA LEU A 102 -1.13 -2.58 -4.64
C LEU A 102 -2.48 -3.23 -4.93
N ALA A 103 -3.33 -2.57 -5.71
CA ALA A 103 -4.65 -3.09 -6.09
C ALA A 103 -4.54 -4.43 -6.84
N GLN A 104 -3.55 -4.57 -7.72
CA GLN A 104 -3.29 -5.81 -8.43
C GLN A 104 -2.78 -6.91 -7.50
N GLU A 105 -1.82 -6.60 -6.62
CA GLU A 105 -1.26 -7.59 -5.71
C GLU A 105 -2.26 -8.01 -4.62
N ALA A 106 -3.21 -7.14 -4.27
CA ALA A 106 -4.31 -7.42 -3.35
C ALA A 106 -5.43 -8.28 -3.95
N LYS A 107 -5.51 -8.39 -5.28
CA LYS A 107 -6.58 -9.11 -5.95
C LYS A 107 -6.67 -10.55 -5.46
N GLY A 108 -7.80 -10.90 -4.85
CA GLY A 108 -8.02 -12.25 -4.34
C GLY A 108 -7.34 -12.55 -3.00
N CYS A 109 -6.71 -11.58 -2.33
CA CYS A 109 -6.23 -11.72 -0.97
C CYS A 109 -7.38 -11.68 0.04
N ASP A 110 -7.24 -12.44 1.12
CA ASP A 110 -8.22 -12.58 2.19
C ASP A 110 -7.90 -11.66 3.37
N TYR A 111 -6.61 -11.41 3.62
CA TYR A 111 -6.14 -10.57 4.73
C TYR A 111 -5.22 -9.46 4.22
N LEU A 112 -5.26 -8.32 4.90
CA LEU A 112 -4.30 -7.22 4.78
C LEU A 112 -3.60 -7.05 6.13
N VAL A 113 -2.27 -7.03 6.13
CA VAL A 113 -1.44 -6.79 7.31
C VAL A 113 -0.53 -5.60 7.02
N LEU A 114 -0.62 -4.57 7.85
CA LEU A 114 0.09 -3.31 7.65
C LEU A 114 1.38 -3.31 8.48
N TRP A 115 2.51 -3.09 7.82
CA TRP A 115 3.87 -3.09 8.38
C TRP A 115 4.57 -1.76 8.12
N LEU A 116 3.82 -0.66 8.23
CA LEU A 116 4.33 0.71 8.10
C LEU A 116 5.03 1.12 9.40
N ASP A 117 5.82 2.19 9.36
CA ASP A 117 6.52 2.68 10.56
C ASP A 117 5.47 3.12 11.62
N CYS A 118 5.72 2.80 12.90
CA CYS A 118 4.74 3.00 13.99
C CYS A 118 4.68 4.46 14.48
N ASP A 119 4.45 5.40 13.56
CA ASP A 119 4.25 6.82 13.83
C ASP A 119 3.05 7.39 13.07
N LYS A 120 2.78 8.68 13.25
CA LYS A 120 1.61 9.33 12.62
C LYS A 120 1.67 9.32 11.09
N GLU A 121 2.88 9.35 10.52
CA GLU A 121 3.08 9.34 9.08
C GLU A 121 2.78 7.95 8.52
N GLY A 122 3.33 6.91 9.16
CA GLY A 122 3.07 5.52 8.81
C GLY A 122 1.58 5.17 8.92
N GLU A 123 0.88 5.65 9.96
CA GLU A 123 -0.58 5.48 10.08
C GLU A 123 -1.36 6.20 8.96
N ASN A 124 -0.93 7.37 8.50
CA ASN A 124 -1.56 8.00 7.33
C ASN A 124 -1.34 7.15 6.05
N ILE A 125 -0.14 6.61 5.87
CA ILE A 125 0.18 5.71 4.75
C ILE A 125 -0.65 4.42 4.83
N CYS A 126 -0.91 3.89 6.02
CA CYS A 126 -1.83 2.76 6.23
C CYS A 126 -3.19 3.00 5.57
N PHE A 127 -3.79 4.17 5.77
CA PHE A 127 -5.08 4.51 5.15
C PHE A 127 -4.99 4.65 3.62
N GLU A 128 -3.85 5.13 3.09
CA GLU A 128 -3.61 5.19 1.63
C GLU A 128 -3.51 3.79 1.03
N VAL A 129 -2.81 2.87 1.71
CA VAL A 129 -2.74 1.45 1.32
C VAL A 129 -4.12 0.80 1.37
N ILE A 130 -4.87 0.96 2.47
CA ILE A 130 -6.24 0.44 2.61
C ILE A 130 -7.12 0.93 1.46
N SER A 131 -7.08 2.24 1.16
CA SER A 131 -7.87 2.83 0.08
C SER A 131 -7.54 2.22 -1.28
N ALA A 132 -6.26 1.91 -1.54
CA ALA A 132 -5.83 1.31 -2.81
C ALA A 132 -6.29 -0.16 -2.97
N VAL A 133 -6.36 -0.92 -1.88
CA VAL A 133 -6.57 -2.39 -1.95
C VAL A 133 -8.00 -2.84 -1.65
N GLN A 134 -8.75 -2.09 -0.86
CA GLN A 134 -10.08 -2.51 -0.36
C GLN A 134 -11.07 -2.90 -1.46
N GLY A 135 -10.96 -2.29 -2.65
CA GLY A 135 -11.83 -2.55 -3.78
C GLY A 135 -11.56 -3.88 -4.51
N THR A 136 -10.38 -4.48 -4.32
CA THR A 136 -9.94 -5.67 -5.08
C THR A 136 -9.75 -6.92 -4.20
N MET A 137 -9.67 -6.75 -2.89
CA MET A 137 -9.60 -7.85 -1.93
C MET A 137 -10.90 -8.67 -1.91
N ARG A 138 -10.82 -9.94 -1.44
CA ARG A 138 -12.01 -10.75 -1.24
C ARG A 138 -12.84 -10.13 -0.12
N ARG A 139 -14.09 -9.77 -0.42
CA ARG A 139 -15.04 -9.36 0.61
C ARG A 139 -15.44 -10.58 1.43
N SER A 140 -15.27 -10.51 2.75
CA SER A 140 -15.90 -11.48 3.62
C SER A 140 -17.42 -11.30 3.53
N LEU A 141 -18.14 -12.37 3.17
CA LEU A 141 -19.60 -12.39 3.12
C LEU A 141 -20.25 -12.29 4.52
N THR A 142 -19.45 -12.24 5.59
CA THR A 142 -19.91 -12.30 6.98
C THR A 142 -20.36 -10.98 7.58
N ASN A 143 -20.27 -9.86 6.86
CA ASN A 143 -20.65 -8.52 7.38
C ASN A 143 -21.96 -8.00 6.75
N LEU A 144 -22.83 -8.90 6.29
CA LEU A 144 -24.21 -8.60 5.91
C LEU A 144 -25.16 -9.10 7.02
N GLU A 145 -25.06 -8.48 8.19
CA GLU A 145 -26.10 -8.49 9.23
C GLU A 145 -26.34 -7.06 9.70
#